data_AF-A0A929N2Q4-F1
#
_entry.id   AF-A0A929N2Q4-F1
#
_cell.length_a   1.000
_cell.length_b   1.000
_cell.length_c   1.000
_cell.angle_alpha   90.00
_cell.angle_beta   90.00
_cell.angle_gamma   90.00
#
_symmetry.space_group_name_H-M   'P 1'
#
loop_
_entity.id
_entity.type
_entity.pdbx_description
1 polymer ?
#
loop_
_entity_poly.entity_id
_entity_poly.type
_entity_poly.pdbx_seq_one_letter_code
_entity_poly.pdbx_strand_id
1 'polypeptide(L)'
;MRPVEIARIVGCSRSSVYRAIAPGAALHYQRAPKYADAIERVRDLVYRYPLMDGPALMVQASWPGSLRQLQAVVHPMRFPALQAAKADGVLLRPADHL
;
A
#
# COMPACT_ATOMS: atom_id res chain seq x y z
N MET A 1 -17.18 -30.74 -14.41
CA MET A 1 -15.81 -31.25 -14.14
C MET A 1 -15.62 -31.35 -12.64
N ARG A 2 -15.16 -32.49 -12.13
CA ARG A 2 -15.01 -32.74 -10.69
C ARG A 2 -13.65 -32.22 -10.19
N PRO A 3 -13.52 -31.76 -8.93
CA PRO A 3 -12.25 -31.26 -8.39
C PRO A 3 -11.07 -32.23 -8.51
N VAL A 4 -11.33 -33.55 -8.51
CA VAL A 4 -10.31 -34.58 -8.71
C VAL A 4 -9.75 -34.63 -10.14
N GLU A 5 -10.57 -34.31 -11.13
CA GLU A 5 -10.15 -34.28 -12.54
C GLU A 5 -9.26 -33.06 -12.78
N ILE A 6 -9.64 -31.91 -12.23
CA ILE A 6 -8.85 -30.68 -12.25
C ILE A 6 -7.48 -30.91 -11.60
N ALA A 7 -7.46 -31.53 -10.42
CA ALA A 7 -6.23 -31.83 -9.68
C ALA A 7 -5.24 -32.68 -10.50
N ARG A 8 -5.74 -33.69 -11.22
CA ARG A 8 -4.91 -34.55 -12.09
C ARG A 8 -4.35 -33.81 -13.30
N ILE A 9 -5.17 -33.01 -13.97
CA ILE A 9 -4.74 -32.26 -15.16
C ILE A 9 -3.72 -31.18 -14.80
N VAL A 10 -3.95 -30.48 -13.68
CA VAL A 10 -3.09 -29.37 -13.24
C VAL A 10 -1.85 -29.87 -12.48
N GLY A 11 -1.85 -31.13 -12.01
CA GLY A 11 -0.74 -31.67 -11.22
C GLY A 11 -0.67 -31.09 -9.80
N CYS A 12 -1.81 -30.90 -9.15
CA CYS A 12 -1.88 -30.34 -7.80
C CYS A 12 -2.74 -31.19 -6.85
N SER A 13 -2.73 -30.88 -5.55
CA SER A 13 -3.54 -31.61 -4.58
C SER A 13 -5.02 -31.25 -4.73
N ARG A 14 -5.89 -32.22 -4.43
CA ARG A 14 -7.36 -32.01 -4.41
C ARG A 14 -7.76 -30.85 -3.49
N SER A 15 -7.08 -30.70 -2.36
CA SER A 15 -7.33 -29.60 -1.40
C SER A 15 -6.97 -28.23 -1.97
N SER A 16 -5.95 -28.13 -2.82
CA SER A 16 -5.63 -26.87 -3.52
C SER A 16 -6.72 -26.48 -4.51
N VAL A 17 -7.33 -27.44 -5.22
CA VAL A 17 -8.48 -27.16 -6.09
C VAL A 17 -9.66 -26.64 -5.28
N TYR A 18 -10.02 -27.28 -4.17
CA TYR A 18 -11.11 -26.81 -3.31
C TYR A 18 -10.90 -25.39 -2.80
N ARG A 19 -9.66 -25.05 -2.40
CA ARG A 19 -9.32 -23.67 -1.99
C ARG A 19 -9.44 -22.67 -3.14
N ALA A 20 -9.06 -23.07 -4.35
CA ALA A 20 -9.07 -22.19 -5.52
C ALA A 20 -10.48 -21.94 -6.08
N ILE A 21 -11.41 -22.89 -5.95
CA ILE A 21 -12.80 -22.76 -6.43
C ILE A 21 -13.77 -22.28 -5.34
N ALA A 22 -13.30 -22.08 -4.11
CA ALA A 22 -14.14 -21.60 -3.02
C ALA A 22 -14.70 -20.20 -3.35
N PRO A 23 -15.96 -19.90 -2.97
CA PRO A 23 -16.50 -18.56 -3.10
C PRO A 23 -15.58 -17.53 -2.41
N GLY A 24 -15.18 -16.50 -3.15
CA GLY A 24 -14.28 -15.46 -2.64
C GLY A 24 -12.79 -15.81 -2.64
N ALA A 25 -12.40 -16.93 -3.27
CA ALA A 25 -10.98 -17.24 -3.46
C ALA A 25 -10.29 -16.10 -4.25
N ALA A 26 -9.22 -15.56 -3.67
CA ALA A 26 -8.43 -14.51 -4.32
C ALA A 26 -7.72 -15.07 -5.57
N LEU A 27 -7.94 -14.44 -6.72
CA LEU A 27 -7.30 -14.81 -7.99
C LEU A 27 -5.80 -14.50 -8.01
N HIS A 28 -5.36 -13.58 -7.15
CA HIS A 28 -3.98 -13.14 -7.05
C HIS A 28 -3.49 -13.24 -5.62
N TYR A 29 -2.27 -13.75 -5.46
CA TYR A 29 -1.58 -13.66 -4.19
C TYR A 29 -1.28 -12.19 -3.90
N GLN A 30 -1.91 -11.65 -2.85
CA GLN A 30 -1.56 -10.36 -2.28
C GLN A 30 -0.98 -10.59 -0.89
N ARG A 31 0.31 -10.29 -0.73
CA ARG A 31 0.92 -10.22 0.59
C ARG A 31 0.60 -8.86 1.20
N ALA A 32 0.19 -8.85 2.46
CA ALA A 32 0.12 -7.61 3.21
C ALA A 32 1.48 -6.88 3.13
N PRO A 33 1.50 -5.59 2.77
CA PRO A 33 2.75 -4.86 2.63
C PRO A 33 3.47 -4.85 3.96
N LYS A 34 4.79 -5.06 3.90
CA LYS A 34 5.67 -4.92 5.06
C LYS A 34 5.52 -3.46 5.54
N TYR A 35 5.05 -3.29 6.78
CA TYR A 35 4.72 -1.99 7.40
C TYR A 35 3.36 -1.38 7.02
N ALA A 36 2.32 -2.18 6.78
CA ALA A 36 0.95 -1.72 6.52
C ALA A 36 0.51 -0.53 7.41
N ASP A 37 0.62 -0.63 8.73
CA ASP A 37 0.21 0.45 9.65
C ASP A 37 1.03 1.74 9.47
N ALA A 38 2.35 1.61 9.24
CA ALA A 38 3.20 2.76 8.99
C ALA A 38 2.90 3.40 7.63
N ILE A 39 2.55 2.60 6.62
CA ILE A 39 2.13 3.08 5.29
C ILE A 39 0.84 3.90 5.40
N GLU A 40 -0.12 3.48 6.22
CA GLU A 40 -1.34 4.24 6.44
C GLU A 40 -1.07 5.60 7.14
N ARG A 41 -0.17 5.64 8.13
CA ARG A 41 0.27 6.91 8.74
C ARG A 41 0.99 7.82 7.75
N VAL A 42 1.86 7.26 6.90
CA VAL A 42 2.52 8.01 5.82
C VAL A 42 1.49 8.58 4.85
N ARG A 43 0.46 7.80 4.49
CA ARG A 43 -0.62 8.25 3.61
C ARG A 43 -1.35 9.46 4.22
N ASP A 44 -1.77 9.38 5.48
CA ASP A 44 -2.45 10.50 6.16
C ASP A 44 -1.60 11.78 6.13
N LEU A 45 -0.32 11.67 6.47
CA LEU A 45 0.60 12.81 6.46
C LEU A 45 0.84 13.39 5.06
N VAL A 46 0.98 12.54 4.03
CA VAL A 46 1.19 13.00 2.65
C VAL A 46 -0.03 13.75 2.13
N TYR A 47 -1.25 13.31 2.46
CA TYR A 47 -2.47 14.02 2.03
C TYR A 47 -2.74 15.28 2.85
N ARG A 48 -2.36 15.32 4.14
CA ARG A 48 -2.51 16.51 4.98
C ARG A 48 -1.43 17.56 4.72
N TYR A 49 -0.20 17.12 4.43
CA TYR A 49 0.97 17.98 4.22
C TYR A 49 1.76 17.54 2.97
N PRO A 50 1.24 17.77 1.74
CA PRO A 50 1.84 17.24 0.50
C PRO A 50 3.28 17.69 0.23
N LEU A 51 3.72 18.79 0.83
CA LEU A 51 5.07 19.33 0.70
C LEU A 51 6.05 18.85 1.77
N MET A 52 5.61 18.08 2.77
CA MET A 52 6.48 17.55 3.83
C MET A 52 7.60 16.71 3.22
N ASP A 53 8.83 16.94 3.68
CA ASP A 53 10.00 16.24 3.17
C ASP A 53 10.12 14.81 3.72
N GLY A 54 10.99 14.02 3.09
CA GLY A 54 11.17 12.60 3.43
C GLY A 54 11.62 12.38 4.88
N PRO A 55 12.64 13.09 5.39
CA PRO A 55 13.07 12.98 6.78
C PRO A 55 11.97 13.31 7.80
N ALA A 56 11.22 14.39 7.61
CA ALA A 56 10.12 14.77 8.49
C ALA A 56 9.01 13.71 8.48
N LEU A 57 8.63 13.20 7.30
CA LEU A 57 7.68 12.09 7.17
C LEU A 57 8.15 10.84 7.91
N MET A 58 9.45 10.52 7.84
CA MET A 58 10.02 9.34 8.47
C MET A 58 9.87 9.40 10.00
N VAL A 59 10.15 10.57 10.59
CA VAL A 59 10.00 10.82 12.02
C VAL A 59 8.53 10.81 12.42
N GLN A 60 7.69 11.62 11.76
CA GLN A 60 6.28 11.78 12.15
C GLN A 60 5.45 10.50 11.96
N ALA A 61 5.71 9.73 10.90
CA ALA A 61 5.03 8.45 10.67
C ALA A 61 5.58 7.30 11.52
N SER A 62 6.64 7.54 12.31
CA SER A 62 7.41 6.49 13.00
C SER A 62 7.76 5.35 12.04
N TRP A 63 8.39 5.70 10.91
CA TRP A 63 8.69 4.76 9.84
C TRP A 63 9.82 3.79 10.25
N PRO A 64 9.59 2.47 10.22
CA PRO A 64 10.56 1.49 10.72
C PRO A 64 11.62 1.07 9.68
N GLY A 65 11.52 1.54 8.43
CA GLY A 65 12.41 1.16 7.34
C GLY A 65 13.42 2.24 6.98
N SER A 66 14.14 2.05 5.87
CA SER A 66 15.05 3.09 5.35
C SER A 66 14.30 4.22 4.65
N LEU A 67 14.94 5.38 4.52
CA LEU A 67 14.41 6.52 3.77
C LEU A 67 14.11 6.16 2.31
N ARG A 68 14.92 5.30 1.68
CA ARG A 68 14.67 4.81 0.31
C ARG A 68 13.37 4.00 0.22
N GLN A 69 13.08 3.17 1.22
CA GLN A 69 11.83 2.41 1.27
C GLN A 69 10.64 3.34 1.50
N LEU A 70 10.78 4.36 2.36
CA LEU A 70 9.76 5.39 2.53
C LEU A 70 9.47 6.12 1.21
N GLN A 71 10.52 6.54 0.49
CA GLN A 71 10.36 7.23 -0.79
C GLN A 71 9.64 6.38 -1.83
N ALA A 72 9.87 5.07 -1.88
CA ALA A 72 9.14 4.17 -2.76
C ALA A 72 7.63 4.11 -2.45
N VAL A 73 7.25 4.25 -1.18
CA VAL A 73 5.85 4.33 -0.75
C VAL A 73 5.24 5.71 -1.06
N VAL A 74 5.98 6.78 -0.81
CA VAL A 74 5.51 8.17 -0.95
C VAL A 74 5.40 8.60 -2.41
N HIS A 75 6.31 8.16 -3.28
CA HIS A 75 6.36 8.58 -4.68
C HIS A 75 5.03 8.44 -5.43
N PRO A 76 4.33 7.29 -5.41
CA PRO A 76 3.03 7.17 -6.08
C PRO A 76 1.91 8.02 -5.44
N MET A 77 2.06 8.44 -4.18
CA MET A 77 1.04 9.20 -3.45
C MET A 77 1.16 10.72 -3.62
N ARG A 78 2.38 11.22 -3.89
CA ARG A 78 2.66 12.66 -3.85
C ARG A 78 1.90 13.47 -4.91
N PHE A 79 1.86 13.00 -6.15
CA PHE A 79 1.16 13.72 -7.22
C PHE A 79 -0.36 13.80 -6.95
N PRO A 80 -1.05 12.68 -6.63
CA PRO A 80 -2.44 12.72 -6.20
C PRO A 80 -2.70 13.68 -5.03
N ALA A 81 -1.85 13.66 -4.00
CA ALA A 81 -2.02 14.52 -2.83
C ALA A 81 -1.88 16.02 -3.16
N LEU A 82 -0.92 16.38 -4.02
CA LEU A 82 -0.77 17.77 -4.48
C LEU A 82 -1.98 18.25 -5.29
N GLN A 83 -2.52 17.38 -6.15
CA GLN A 83 -3.71 17.70 -6.94
C GLN A 83 -4.94 17.89 -6.06
N ALA A 84 -5.13 17.04 -5.04
CA ALA A 84 -6.22 17.16 -4.08
C ALA A 84 -6.14 18.49 -3.32
N ALA A 85 -4.97 18.82 -2.76
CA ALA A 85 -4.78 20.07 -2.02
C ALA A 85 -5.00 21.32 -2.89
N LYS A 86 -4.62 21.27 -4.18
CA LYS A 86 -4.91 22.34 -5.14
C LYS A 86 -6.40 22.50 -5.42
N ALA A 87 -7.14 21.39 -5.54
CA ALA A 87 -8.59 21.40 -5.77
C ALA A 87 -9.34 21.99 -4.56
N ASP A 88 -8.85 21.72 -3.34
CA ASP A 88 -9.44 22.22 -2.10
C ASP A 88 -9.09 23.69 -1.80
N GLY A 89 -8.34 24.37 -2.69
CA GLY A 89 -7.97 25.77 -2.53
C GLY A 89 -6.98 26.03 -1.38
N VAL A 90 -6.31 24.99 -0.89
CA VAL A 90 -5.39 25.09 0.26
C VAL A 90 -4.07 25.72 -0.19
N LEU A 91 -3.68 26.81 0.48
CA LEU A 91 -2.31 27.33 0.39
C LEU A 91 -1.35 26.27 0.96
N LEU A 92 -0.55 25.67 0.07
CA LEU A 92 0.42 24.64 0.40
C LEU A 92 1.51 25.22 1.31
N ARG A 93 1.35 25.12 2.64
CA ARG A 93 2.37 25.51 3.61
C ARG A 93 3.39 24.36 3.74
N PRO A 94 4.70 24.62 3.67
CA PRO A 94 5.69 23.62 4.07
C PRO A 94 5.47 23.24 5.54
N ALA A 95 5.71 21.98 5.89
CA ALA A 95 5.65 21.53 7.27
C ALA A 95 6.79 22.20 8.06
N ASP A 96 6.45 22.94 9.12
CA ASP A 96 7.44 23.53 10.01
C ASP A 96 8.28 22.41 10.64
N HIS A 97 9.59 22.49 10.47
CA HIS A 97 10.54 21.54 11.04
C HIS A 97 10.57 21.75 12.57
N LEU A 98 10.08 20.77 13.33
CA LEU A 98 10.30 20.64 14.78
C LEU A 98 11.33 19.55 15.04
#